data_AF-A0A7Y5FQS9-F1
#
_entry.id   AF-A0A7Y5FQS9-F1
#
_cell.length_a   1.000
_cell.length_b   1.000
_cell.length_c   1.000
_cell.angle_alpha   90.00
_cell.angle_beta   90.00
_cell.angle_gamma   90.00
#
_symmetry.space_group_name_H-M   'P 1'
#
loop_
_entity.id
_entity.type
_entity.pdbx_description
1 polymer ?
#
loop_
_entity_poly.entity_id
_entity_poly.type
_entity_poly.pdbx_seq_one_letter_code
_entity_poly.pdbx_strand_id
1 'polypeptide(L)'
;MKKLTLLSFLIAVLLTGCSKEDNTVNPTGDSGITSAKINHYGYDWSKKAGSQNNTDPTFAADGETIAWTPDNSGTNVYGKSLWYRATTEKVYKMTATKLEDVKSIDTTKFGTTNFAANPLRAGDIWATKALDGYAIFLVTKAPIDSAEVAANPNWEIEVMFKYSATTNF
;
A
#
# COMPACT_ATOMS: atom_id res chain seq x y z
N MET A 1 -64.31 33.04 -30.21
CA MET A 1 -63.25 32.72 -29.22
C MET A 1 -61.97 32.39 -29.97
N LYS A 2 -60.83 32.88 -29.45
CA LYS A 2 -59.43 32.54 -29.77
C LYS A 2 -58.86 32.98 -31.14
N LYS A 3 -58.07 34.06 -31.05
CA LYS A 3 -57.04 34.52 -31.98
C LYS A 3 -55.88 33.51 -32.00
N LEU A 4 -55.29 33.23 -33.16
CA LEU A 4 -53.95 32.64 -33.21
C LEU A 4 -53.14 33.41 -34.24
N THR A 5 -52.26 34.27 -33.75
CA THR A 5 -51.33 35.07 -34.54
C THR A 5 -49.91 34.70 -34.13
N LEU A 6 -49.07 34.52 -35.15
CA LEU A 6 -47.64 34.79 -35.24
C LEU A 6 -46.63 34.02 -34.36
N LEU A 7 -45.81 33.21 -35.06
CA LEU A 7 -44.36 33.40 -35.28
C LEU A 7 -43.47 33.75 -34.08
N SER A 8 -42.44 32.94 -33.82
CA SER A 8 -41.03 33.38 -33.88
C SER A 8 -40.05 32.23 -33.64
N PHE A 9 -39.03 32.19 -34.50
CA PHE A 9 -37.79 31.44 -34.35
C PHE A 9 -37.10 31.80 -33.03
N LEU A 10 -36.62 30.81 -32.27
CA LEU A 10 -35.64 31.04 -31.22
C LEU A 10 -34.50 30.04 -31.33
N ILE A 11 -33.36 30.55 -31.77
CA ILE A 11 -32.05 29.92 -31.69
C ILE A 11 -31.63 29.94 -30.22
N ALA A 12 -31.40 28.77 -29.63
CA ALA A 12 -30.73 28.65 -28.34
C ALA A 12 -29.34 28.05 -28.56
N VAL A 13 -28.34 28.94 -28.64
CA VAL A 13 -26.94 28.62 -28.43
C VAL A 13 -26.79 28.31 -26.94
N LEU A 14 -26.54 27.06 -26.58
CA LEU A 14 -26.10 26.71 -25.24
C LEU A 14 -24.59 26.94 -25.14
N LEU A 15 -24.23 28.18 -24.82
CA LEU A 15 -23.00 28.50 -24.11
C LEU A 15 -23.16 27.96 -22.68
N THR A 16 -22.60 26.78 -22.38
CA THR A 16 -22.31 26.42 -21.00
C THR A 16 -21.08 27.20 -20.56
N GLY A 17 -21.34 28.25 -19.78
CA GLY A 17 -20.35 29.15 -19.24
C GLY A 17 -19.38 28.47 -18.27
N CYS A 18 -18.16 29.00 -18.27
CA CYS A 18 -17.27 28.96 -17.12
C CYS A 18 -18.02 29.50 -15.90
N SER A 19 -18.31 28.62 -14.95
CA SER A 19 -18.39 29.03 -13.55
C SER A 19 -16.99 28.88 -12.97
N LYS A 20 -16.48 30.00 -12.47
CA LYS A 20 -15.27 30.09 -11.64
C LYS A 20 -15.34 29.09 -10.49
N GLU A 21 -14.18 28.51 -10.21
CA GLU A 21 -13.67 28.20 -8.87
C GLU A 21 -14.73 27.75 -7.85
N ASP A 22 -15.15 26.49 -7.94
CA ASP A 22 -15.06 25.72 -6.71
C ASP A 22 -13.58 25.38 -6.55
N ASN A 23 -12.90 26.22 -5.77
CA ASN A 23 -11.91 25.69 -4.86
C ASN A 23 -12.64 24.57 -4.12
N THR A 24 -12.56 23.35 -4.64
CA THR A 24 -12.71 22.17 -3.81
C THR A 24 -11.65 22.37 -2.76
N VAL A 25 -12.10 22.86 -1.61
CA VAL A 25 -11.43 22.70 -0.34
C VAL A 25 -11.03 21.24 -0.36
N ASN A 26 -9.75 20.99 -0.62
CA ASN A 26 -9.16 19.68 -0.39
C ASN A 26 -9.67 19.29 0.98
N PRO A 27 -10.42 18.19 1.11
CA PRO A 27 -10.77 17.73 2.44
C PRO A 27 -9.43 17.54 3.15
N THR A 28 -9.17 18.41 4.12
CA THR A 28 -8.06 18.24 5.03
C THR A 28 -8.41 16.99 5.82
N GLY A 29 -7.91 15.86 5.34
CA GLY A 29 -8.25 14.55 5.90
C GLY A 29 -8.18 13.38 4.92
N ASP A 30 -7.39 13.42 3.85
CA ASP A 30 -6.92 12.18 3.26
C ASP A 30 -5.91 11.60 4.26
N SER A 31 -6.22 10.50 4.94
CA SER A 31 -5.36 9.93 5.99
C SER A 31 -3.96 9.52 5.48
N GLY A 32 -3.73 9.61 4.16
CA GLY A 32 -2.53 9.15 3.48
C GLY A 32 -2.45 7.62 3.45
N ILE A 33 -3.50 6.91 3.89
CA ILE A 33 -3.53 5.46 3.99
C ILE A 33 -4.09 4.86 2.69
N THR A 34 -3.33 3.95 2.09
CA THR A 34 -3.67 3.25 0.84
C THR A 34 -3.72 1.75 1.08
N SER A 35 -4.66 1.03 0.45
CA SER A 35 -4.70 -0.44 0.45
C SER A 35 -3.82 -1.01 -0.67
N ALA A 36 -3.08 -2.09 -0.40
CA ALA A 36 -2.25 -2.76 -1.39
C ALA A 36 -2.20 -4.27 -1.22
N LYS A 37 -1.86 -4.95 -2.33
CA LYS A 37 -1.44 -6.35 -2.37
C LYS A 37 0.04 -6.42 -2.66
N ILE A 38 0.81 -6.99 -1.75
CA ILE A 38 2.26 -7.15 -1.88
C ILE A 38 2.58 -8.63 -2.01
N ASN A 39 3.59 -8.97 -2.82
CA ASN A 39 3.95 -10.35 -3.09
C ASN A 39 5.47 -10.50 -3.31
N HIS A 40 5.91 -11.66 -3.76
CA HIS A 40 7.33 -11.95 -3.97
C HIS A 40 8.02 -11.09 -5.03
N TYR A 41 7.27 -10.51 -5.98
CA TYR A 41 7.82 -9.65 -7.03
C TYR A 41 8.05 -8.21 -6.57
N GLY A 42 7.56 -7.86 -5.38
CA GLY A 42 7.80 -6.56 -4.75
C GLY A 42 6.80 -5.48 -5.13
N TYR A 43 6.96 -4.33 -4.49
CA TYR A 43 6.05 -3.19 -4.56
C TYR A 43 6.80 -1.87 -4.39
N ASP A 44 6.34 -0.85 -5.10
CA ASP A 44 6.82 0.53 -5.04
C ASP A 44 5.77 1.34 -4.28
N TRP A 45 6.12 1.78 -3.07
CA TRP A 45 5.22 2.44 -2.14
C TRP A 45 4.86 3.85 -2.59
N SER A 46 5.80 4.57 -3.21
CA SER A 46 5.60 5.94 -3.66
C SER A 46 4.69 5.98 -4.89
N LYS A 47 4.83 5.00 -5.79
CA LYS A 47 4.00 4.84 -6.98
C LYS A 47 2.71 4.04 -6.75
N LYS A 48 2.57 3.38 -5.60
CA LYS A 48 1.42 2.54 -5.24
C LYS A 48 1.20 1.39 -6.22
N ALA A 49 2.28 0.79 -6.71
CA ALA A 49 2.25 -0.21 -7.78
C ALA A 49 3.10 -1.44 -7.43
N GLY A 50 2.60 -2.63 -7.77
CA GLY A 50 3.31 -3.90 -7.57
C GLY A 50 3.81 -4.51 -8.87
N SER A 51 4.86 -5.31 -8.81
CA SER A 51 5.48 -5.98 -9.96
C SER A 51 4.79 -7.30 -10.33
N GLN A 52 3.48 -7.45 -10.07
CA GLN A 52 2.77 -8.75 -10.11
C GLN A 52 2.81 -9.44 -11.49
N ASN A 53 3.15 -8.72 -12.56
CA ASN A 53 3.32 -9.22 -13.93
C ASN A 53 4.70 -8.90 -14.52
N ASN A 54 5.64 -8.40 -13.72
CA ASN A 54 6.94 -7.94 -14.19
C ASN A 54 8.03 -8.94 -13.77
N THR A 55 8.50 -9.73 -14.73
CA THR A 55 9.62 -10.67 -14.53
C THR A 55 10.99 -9.98 -14.62
N ASP A 56 11.02 -8.67 -14.88
CA ASP A 56 12.26 -7.90 -14.94
C ASP A 56 12.67 -7.45 -13.53
N PRO A 57 13.75 -8.03 -12.96
CA PRO A 57 14.24 -7.69 -11.62
C PRO A 57 14.77 -6.25 -11.52
N THR A 58 14.86 -5.51 -12.63
CA THR A 58 15.35 -4.12 -12.66
C THR A 58 14.25 -3.06 -12.52
N PHE A 59 12.96 -3.45 -12.62
CA PHE A 59 11.87 -2.49 -12.67
C PHE A 59 10.87 -2.64 -11.50
N ALA A 60 10.77 -1.54 -10.74
CA ALA A 60 9.57 -1.08 -10.05
C ALA A 60 9.10 -1.76 -8.74
N ALA A 61 10.01 -2.41 -8.02
CA ALA A 61 9.84 -2.56 -6.57
C ALA A 61 10.81 -1.63 -5.85
N ASP A 62 10.49 -1.17 -4.64
CA ASP A 62 11.43 -0.46 -3.75
C ASP A 62 12.61 -1.35 -3.26
N GLY A 63 12.95 -2.41 -4.00
CA GLY A 63 13.90 -3.45 -3.65
C GLY A 63 13.38 -4.45 -2.63
N GLU A 64 12.09 -4.34 -2.25
CA GLU A 64 11.51 -5.04 -1.12
C GLU A 64 10.50 -6.10 -1.60
N THR A 65 10.52 -7.29 -1.00
CA THR A 65 9.71 -8.44 -1.47
C THR A 65 9.20 -9.26 -0.29
N ILE A 66 8.07 -9.95 -0.46
CA ILE A 66 7.70 -11.03 0.47
C ILE A 66 8.62 -12.24 0.22
N ALA A 67 9.17 -12.81 1.28
CA ALA A 67 10.06 -13.97 1.22
C ALA A 67 9.83 -14.92 2.40
N TRP A 68 10.48 -16.08 2.37
CA TRP A 68 10.63 -16.98 3.52
C TRP A 68 11.77 -16.52 4.41
N THR A 69 11.59 -16.59 5.73
CA THR A 69 12.65 -16.23 6.69
C THR A 69 13.91 -17.05 6.40
N PRO A 70 15.11 -16.46 6.41
CA PRO A 70 16.36 -17.17 6.09
C PRO A 70 16.57 -18.45 6.90
N ASP A 71 16.11 -18.45 8.16
CA ASP A 71 16.35 -19.53 9.13
C ASP A 71 15.37 -20.70 9.03
N ASN A 72 14.41 -20.66 8.10
CA ASN A 72 13.37 -21.68 8.01
C ASN A 72 13.02 -22.00 6.54
N SER A 73 13.98 -22.60 5.84
CA SER A 73 13.88 -22.96 4.41
C SER A 73 13.40 -24.40 4.14
N GLY A 74 12.81 -25.07 5.14
CA GLY A 74 12.31 -26.45 5.03
C GLY A 74 11.04 -26.60 4.17
N THR A 75 10.75 -27.81 3.70
CA THR A 75 9.49 -28.16 3.04
C THR A 75 8.34 -28.09 4.06
N ASN A 76 7.30 -27.28 3.78
CA ASN A 76 6.10 -27.02 4.62
C ASN A 76 6.15 -25.87 5.64
N VAL A 77 6.72 -24.70 5.29
CA VAL A 77 6.68 -23.50 6.14
C VAL A 77 5.61 -22.48 5.74
N TYR A 78 4.64 -22.91 4.91
CA TYR A 78 3.66 -22.03 4.26
C TYR A 78 2.99 -21.09 5.27
N GLY A 79 3.15 -19.77 5.14
CA GLY A 79 2.57 -18.77 6.05
C GLY A 79 3.26 -18.59 7.41
N LYS A 80 3.87 -19.63 7.99
CA LYS A 80 4.54 -19.57 9.31
C LYS A 80 5.84 -18.77 9.32
N SER A 81 6.44 -18.60 8.15
CA SER A 81 7.74 -17.95 7.98
C SER A 81 7.74 -16.89 6.88
N LEU A 82 6.58 -16.32 6.53
CA LEU A 82 6.55 -15.18 5.63
C LEU A 82 7.09 -13.94 6.33
N TRP A 83 8.01 -13.25 5.68
CA TRP A 83 8.57 -11.97 6.15
C TRP A 83 8.72 -10.97 5.01
N TYR A 84 8.85 -9.70 5.40
CA TYR A 84 9.11 -8.60 4.48
C TYR A 84 10.62 -8.40 4.31
N ARG A 85 11.17 -8.83 3.19
CA ARG A 85 12.59 -8.66 2.87
C ARG A 85 12.83 -7.26 2.34
N ALA A 86 13.17 -6.34 3.22
CA ALA A 86 13.58 -4.99 2.87
C ALA A 86 15.06 -4.93 2.42
N THR A 87 15.37 -3.94 1.59
CA THR A 87 16.76 -3.66 1.18
C THR A 87 17.64 -3.42 2.41
N THR A 88 18.75 -4.15 2.55
CA THR A 88 19.70 -4.03 3.68
C THR A 88 19.07 -4.15 5.08
N GLU A 89 18.03 -4.98 5.23
CA GLU A 89 17.34 -5.25 6.52
C GLU A 89 16.75 -3.99 7.19
N LYS A 90 16.45 -2.95 6.41
CA LYS A 90 15.86 -1.71 6.90
C LYS A 90 14.36 -1.83 7.09
N VAL A 91 13.96 -2.77 7.93
CA VAL A 91 12.58 -3.02 8.34
C VAL A 91 12.54 -3.36 9.82
N TYR A 92 11.46 -2.98 10.51
CA TYR A 92 11.17 -3.47 11.85
C TYR A 92 9.68 -3.52 12.16
N LYS A 93 9.32 -4.40 13.11
CA LYS A 93 7.96 -4.48 13.65
C LYS A 93 7.72 -3.37 14.67
N MET A 94 6.67 -2.59 14.47
CA MET A 94 6.27 -1.52 15.37
C MET A 94 5.44 -2.07 16.54
N THR A 95 5.46 -1.36 17.67
CA THR A 95 4.59 -1.64 18.83
C THR A 95 3.24 -0.91 18.73
N ALA A 96 3.01 -0.13 17.67
CA ALA A 96 1.76 0.56 17.43
C ALA A 96 0.64 -0.44 17.13
N THR A 97 -0.58 -0.11 17.56
CA THR A 97 -1.78 -0.94 17.36
C THR A 97 -2.68 -0.40 16.25
N LYS A 98 -2.45 0.84 15.81
CA LYS A 98 -3.24 1.57 14.82
C LYS A 98 -2.33 2.30 13.87
N LEU A 99 -2.60 2.19 12.57
CA LEU A 99 -1.76 2.77 11.53
C LEU A 99 -1.87 4.29 11.50
N GLU A 100 -3.06 4.82 11.78
CA GLU A 100 -3.37 6.25 11.81
C GLU A 100 -2.58 7.03 12.88
N ASP A 101 -2.21 6.35 13.98
CA ASP A 101 -1.52 6.93 15.12
C ASP A 101 -0.01 7.07 14.87
N VAL A 102 0.52 6.39 13.85
CA VAL A 102 1.95 6.46 13.55
C VAL A 102 2.28 7.73 12.77
N LYS A 103 3.03 8.63 13.42
CA LYS A 103 3.47 9.92 12.88
C LYS A 103 4.94 9.95 12.46
N SER A 104 5.75 9.02 12.97
CA SER A 104 7.15 8.94 12.60
C SER A 104 7.74 7.54 12.75
N ILE A 105 8.85 7.31 12.05
CA ILE A 105 9.68 6.10 12.16
C ILE A 105 10.94 6.42 12.95
N ASP A 106 11.24 5.56 13.93
CA ASP A 106 12.55 5.50 14.57
C ASP A 106 13.51 4.62 13.73
N THR A 107 14.46 5.25 13.05
CA THR A 107 15.39 4.56 12.16
C THR A 107 16.46 3.77 12.91
N THR A 108 16.63 3.99 14.22
CA THR A 108 17.60 3.23 15.04
C THR A 108 17.15 1.78 15.28
N LYS A 109 15.88 1.48 14.99
CA LYS A 109 15.29 0.14 15.13
C LYS A 109 15.41 -0.73 13.86
N PHE A 110 15.93 -0.19 12.77
CA PHE A 110 16.16 -1.01 11.58
C PHE A 110 17.14 -2.16 11.89
N GLY A 111 16.84 -3.35 11.37
CA GLY A 111 17.66 -4.55 11.58
C GLY A 111 17.49 -5.20 12.96
N THR A 112 16.65 -4.67 13.87
CA THR A 112 16.49 -5.26 15.21
C THR A 112 15.46 -6.40 15.25
N THR A 113 14.77 -6.69 14.14
CA THR A 113 13.68 -7.67 14.16
C THR A 113 14.20 -9.08 13.97
N ASN A 114 13.96 -9.93 14.96
CA ASN A 114 14.07 -11.37 14.78
C ASN A 114 12.86 -11.86 13.95
N PHE A 115 13.06 -12.03 12.64
CA PHE A 115 12.00 -12.41 11.71
C PHE A 115 11.47 -13.84 11.94
N ALA A 116 12.31 -14.76 12.41
CA ALA A 116 11.88 -16.12 12.74
C ALA A 116 10.87 -16.14 13.90
N ALA A 117 11.03 -15.24 14.88
CA ALA A 117 10.08 -15.07 15.97
C ALA A 117 8.88 -14.17 15.61
N ASN A 118 8.97 -13.40 14.53
CA ASN A 118 7.98 -12.40 14.13
C ASN A 118 7.65 -12.51 12.64
N PRO A 119 6.99 -13.60 12.19
CA PRO A 119 6.46 -13.66 10.83
C PRO A 119 5.38 -12.59 10.64
N LEU A 120 5.09 -12.23 9.40
CA LEU A 120 3.99 -11.31 9.06
C LEU A 120 2.66 -11.93 9.47
N ARG A 121 1.90 -11.22 10.31
CA ARG A 121 0.58 -11.63 10.77
C ARG A 121 -0.41 -10.48 10.63
N ALA A 122 -1.67 -10.83 10.35
CA ALA A 122 -2.74 -9.85 10.36
C ALA A 122 -2.78 -9.11 11.71
N GLY A 123 -2.91 -7.78 11.66
CA GLY A 123 -2.84 -6.89 12.81
C GLY A 123 -1.45 -6.30 13.09
N ASP A 124 -0.38 -6.86 12.53
CA ASP A 124 0.96 -6.34 12.76
C ASP A 124 1.23 -5.07 11.94
N ILE A 125 1.89 -4.08 12.57
CA ILE A 125 2.37 -2.87 11.90
C ILE A 125 3.88 -2.94 11.75
N TRP A 126 4.37 -2.61 10.56
CA TRP A 126 5.77 -2.65 10.20
C TRP A 126 6.20 -1.33 9.60
N ALA A 127 7.45 -0.94 9.85
CA ALA A 127 8.10 0.21 9.25
C ALA A 127 9.24 -0.27 8.37
N THR A 128 9.39 0.31 7.18
CA THR A 128 10.44 -0.06 6.23
C THR A 128 10.99 1.15 5.49
N LYS A 129 12.23 1.03 4.99
CA LYS A 129 12.87 2.03 4.13
C LYS A 129 12.76 1.62 2.65
N ALA A 130 11.99 2.41 1.91
CA ALA A 130 11.91 2.38 0.45
C ALA A 130 13.13 3.02 -0.23
N LEU A 131 13.26 2.90 -1.55
CA LEU A 131 14.37 3.53 -2.29
C LEU A 131 14.32 5.05 -2.23
N ASP A 132 13.11 5.60 -2.26
CA ASP A 132 12.85 7.04 -2.33
C ASP A 132 12.17 7.61 -1.07
N GLY A 133 12.04 6.81 0.00
CA GLY A 133 11.36 7.24 1.21
C GLY A 133 11.21 6.14 2.25
N TYR A 134 10.05 6.15 2.91
CA TYR A 134 9.70 5.25 3.99
C TYR A 134 8.23 4.85 3.89
N ALA A 135 7.93 3.62 4.29
CA ALA A 135 6.57 3.13 4.39
C ALA A 135 6.29 2.55 5.77
N ILE A 136 5.06 2.73 6.23
CA ILE A 136 4.50 2.04 7.39
C ILE A 136 3.30 1.25 6.88
N PHE A 137 3.23 -0.04 7.15
CA PHE A 137 2.13 -0.87 6.69
C PHE A 137 1.57 -1.74 7.81
N LEU A 138 0.25 -1.77 7.89
CA LEU A 138 -0.54 -2.72 8.66
C LEU A 138 -0.83 -3.93 7.77
N VAL A 139 -0.46 -5.12 8.22
CA VAL A 139 -0.87 -6.36 7.58
C VAL A 139 -2.35 -6.60 7.88
N THR A 140 -3.20 -6.58 6.87
CA THR A 140 -4.62 -6.89 7.03
C THR A 140 -4.91 -8.36 6.78
N LYS A 141 -4.09 -9.02 5.97
CA LYS A 141 -4.19 -10.45 5.69
C LYS A 141 -2.83 -11.04 5.32
N ALA A 142 -2.49 -12.15 5.94
CA ALA A 142 -1.35 -12.99 5.58
C ALA A 142 -1.79 -14.46 5.54
N PRO A 143 -1.20 -15.31 4.66
CA PRO A 143 -1.46 -16.74 4.68
C PRO A 143 -1.12 -17.38 6.04
N ILE A 144 -2.01 -18.20 6.60
CA ILE A 144 -1.77 -18.95 7.86
C ILE A 144 -1.92 -20.44 7.55
N ASP A 145 -0.92 -21.24 7.91
CA ASP A 145 -0.87 -22.66 7.60
C ASP A 145 -1.96 -23.48 8.31
N SER A 146 -2.85 -24.11 7.53
CA SER A 146 -3.13 -25.56 7.57
C SER A 146 -4.36 -25.97 6.73
N ALA A 147 -5.20 -25.05 6.24
CA ALA A 147 -6.33 -25.46 5.38
C ALA A 147 -6.99 -24.39 4.48
N GLU A 148 -6.74 -23.08 4.59
CA GLU A 148 -7.67 -22.09 3.97
C GLU A 148 -7.05 -20.89 3.22
N VAL A 149 -5.80 -20.97 2.77
CA VAL A 149 -5.37 -20.14 1.63
C VAL A 149 -4.48 -21.02 0.77
N ALA A 150 -4.96 -21.36 -0.42
CA ALA A 150 -4.16 -22.00 -1.46
C ALA A 150 -2.79 -21.31 -1.47
N ALA A 151 -1.72 -22.09 -1.37
CA ALA A 151 -0.36 -21.62 -1.45
C ALA A 151 -0.17 -20.86 -2.76
N ASN A 152 -0.51 -19.57 -2.78
CA ASN A 152 -0.30 -18.71 -3.92
C ASN A 152 1.23 -18.73 -4.12
N PRO A 153 1.73 -19.22 -5.26
CA PRO A 153 3.17 -19.35 -5.50
C PRO A 153 3.90 -18.01 -5.36
N ASN A 154 3.14 -16.90 -5.40
CA ASN A 154 3.66 -15.54 -5.31
C ASN A 154 3.69 -14.99 -3.87
N TRP A 155 3.24 -15.75 -2.87
CA TRP A 155 3.32 -15.38 -1.45
C TRP A 155 2.67 -14.01 -1.15
N GLU A 156 1.44 -13.81 -1.64
CA GLU A 156 0.71 -12.55 -1.53
C GLU A 156 0.19 -12.28 -0.10
N ILE A 157 0.29 -11.02 0.33
CA ILE A 157 -0.36 -10.47 1.53
C ILE A 157 -1.18 -9.23 1.15
N GLU A 158 -2.15 -8.88 1.98
CA GLU A 158 -2.90 -7.62 1.88
C GLU A 158 -2.48 -6.69 3.02
N VAL A 159 -2.33 -5.40 2.71
CA VAL A 159 -1.92 -4.37 3.66
C VAL A 159 -2.70 -3.06 3.49
N MET A 160 -2.70 -2.25 4.54
CA MET A 160 -2.96 -0.82 4.48
C MET A 160 -1.65 -0.10 4.81
N PHE A 161 -1.29 0.96 4.09
CA PHE A 161 0.00 1.61 4.30
C PHE A 161 -0.04 3.13 4.17
N LYS A 162 0.95 3.79 4.80
CA LYS A 162 1.32 5.19 4.59
C LYS A 162 2.70 5.25 3.96
N TYR A 163 2.94 6.22 3.10
CA TYR A 163 4.26 6.52 2.53
C TYR A 163 4.67 7.96 2.83
N SER A 164 5.97 8.18 3.01
CA SER A 164 6.56 9.52 3.10
C SER A 164 7.99 9.53 2.56
N ALA A 165 8.38 10.61 1.89
CA ALA A 165 9.77 10.83 1.49
C ALA A 165 10.72 11.08 2.68
N THR A 166 10.16 11.29 3.88
CA THR A 166 10.90 11.50 5.13
C THR A 166 10.43 10.53 6.20
N THR A 167 11.03 10.58 7.38
CA THR A 167 10.61 9.74 8.51
C THR A 167 9.29 10.18 9.15
N ASN A 168 8.66 11.28 8.70
CA ASN A 168 7.44 11.84 9.27
C ASN A 168 6.24 11.62 8.34
N PHE A 169 5.08 11.28 8.91
CA PHE A 169 3.87 10.83 8.20
C PHE A 169 2.57 11.47 8.71
#